data_AF-A0A3D2P8N3-F1
#
_entry.id   AF-A0A3D2P8N3-F1
#
_cell.length_a   1.000
_cell.length_b   1.000
_cell.length_c   1.000
_cell.angle_alpha   90.00
_cell.angle_beta   90.00
_cell.angle_gamma   90.00
#
_symmetry.space_group_name_H-M   'P 1'
#
loop_
_entity.id
_entity.type
_entity.pdbx_description
1 polymer ?
#
loop_
_entity_poly.entity_id
_entity_poly.type
_entity_poly.pdbx_seq_one_letter_code
_entity_poly.pdbx_strand_id
1 'polypeptide(L)' 'MQIWQNSPELNSVRKIKFENLKICKSCNLVPYCVRCPGLADLEDGDALGSSRIACRTAEIIRERVKCSPG' A
#
# COMPACT_ATOMS: atom_id res chain seq x y z
N MET A 1 -4.49 -27.89 3.60
CA MET A 1 -4.74 -26.84 4.62
C MET A 1 -3.47 -26.21 5.21
N GLN A 2 -2.37 -26.94 5.42
CA GLN A 2 -1.16 -26.43 6.09
C GLN A 2 -0.57 -25.14 5.49
N ILE A 3 -0.45 -25.05 4.16
CA ILE A 3 0.09 -23.86 3.48
C ILE A 3 -0.83 -22.65 3.69
N TRP A 4 -2.14 -22.80 3.48
CA TRP A 4 -3.08 -21.69 3.54
C TRP A 4 -3.38 -21.19 4.97
N GLN A 5 -3.26 -22.03 5.98
CA GLN A 5 -3.58 -21.66 7.36
C GLN A 5 -2.33 -21.41 8.22
N ASN A 6 -1.29 -22.21 8.05
CA ASN A 6 -0.18 -22.30 9.00
C ASN A 6 1.17 -21.83 8.41
N SER A 7 1.23 -21.40 7.14
CA SER A 7 2.45 -20.82 6.56
C SER A 7 2.89 -19.58 7.36
N PRO A 8 4.12 -19.57 7.90
CA PRO A 8 4.69 -18.40 8.55
C PRO A 8 4.73 -17.17 7.64
N GLU A 9 5.02 -17.38 6.36
CA GLU A 9 5.13 -16.34 5.33
C GLU A 9 3.76 -15.71 5.06
N LEU A 10 2.72 -16.53 4.88
CA LEU A 10 1.38 -16.01 4.66
C LEU A 10 0.84 -15.30 5.91
N ASN A 11 1.21 -15.78 7.10
CA ASN A 11 0.86 -15.14 8.36
C ASN A 11 1.58 -13.81 8.58
N SER A 12 2.80 -13.61 8.06
CA SER A 12 3.48 -12.31 8.14
C SER A 12 2.76 -11.26 7.28
N VAL A 13 2.36 -11.62 6.06
CA VAL A 13 1.60 -10.74 5.16
C VAL A 13 0.22 -10.40 5.75
N ARG A 14 -0.50 -11.39 6.32
CA ARG A 14 -1.80 -11.18 6.96
C ARG A 14 -1.76 -10.22 8.15
N LYS A 15 -0.63 -10.16 8.86
CA LYS A 15 -0.47 -9.30 10.02
C LYS A 15 -0.19 -7.84 9.66
N ILE A 16 0.08 -7.53 8.38
CA ILE A 16 0.31 -6.16 7.94
C ILE A 16 -0.98 -5.36 8.07
N LYS A 17 -0.99 -4.40 8.98
CA LYS A 17 -2.06 -3.42 9.17
C LYS A 17 -1.62 -2.06 8.66
N PHE A 18 -2.59 -1.19 8.38
CA PHE A 18 -2.33 0.19 7.99
C PHE A 18 -1.51 0.97 9.03
N GLU A 19 -1.71 0.69 10.31
CA GLU A 19 -0.95 1.30 11.43
C GLU A 19 0.55 0.94 11.41
N ASN A 20 0.90 -0.20 10.79
CA ASN A 20 2.29 -0.64 10.69
C ASN A 20 3.07 0.12 9.61
N LEU A 21 2.39 0.89 8.76
CA LEU A 21 3.04 1.62 7.68
C LEU A 21 3.85 2.78 8.24
N LYS A 22 5.09 2.92 7.77
CA LYS A 22 6.04 3.92 8.31
C LYS A 22 5.55 5.34 8.04
N ILE A 23 5.35 5.67 6.76
CA ILE A 23 4.98 7.02 6.29
C ILE A 23 3.55 7.10 5.75
N CYS A 24 3.02 6.01 5.20
CA CYS A 24 1.71 6.03 4.55
C CYS A 24 0.56 6.26 5.54
N LYS A 25 0.73 5.90 6.83
CA LYS A 25 -0.29 6.08 7.87
C LYS A 25 -0.70 7.54 8.09
N SER A 26 0.19 8.48 7.77
CA SER A 26 -0.02 9.93 7.89
C SER A 26 -0.06 10.64 6.53
N CYS A 27 -0.13 9.89 5.43
CA CYS A 27 -0.13 10.47 4.09
C CYS A 27 -1.51 11.04 3.74
N ASN A 28 -1.54 12.26 3.21
CA ASN A 28 -2.77 12.93 2.78
C ASN A 28 -3.37 12.36 1.48
N LEU A 29 -2.63 11.51 0.77
CA LEU A 29 -3.08 10.86 -0.47
C LEU A 29 -3.74 9.49 -0.23
N VAL A 30 -3.85 9.03 1.02
CA VAL A 30 -4.47 7.73 1.37
C VAL A 30 -5.84 7.51 0.71
N PRO A 31 -6.75 8.50 0.62
CA PRO A 31 -8.04 8.32 -0.05
C PRO A 31 -7.94 7.98 -1.55
N TYR A 32 -6.80 8.27 -2.18
CA TYR A 32 -6.56 8.05 -3.61
C TYR A 32 -5.55 6.93 -3.88
N CYS A 33 -5.04 6.29 -2.83
CA CYS A 33 -3.90 5.41 -2.90
C CYS A 33 -4.30 3.94 -3.09
N VAL A 34 -3.58 3.25 -3.97
CA VAL A 34 -3.73 1.80 -4.26
C VAL A 34 -2.54 0.99 -3.76
N ARG A 35 -1.95 1.41 -2.64
CA ARG A 35 -0.70 0.84 -2.10
C ARG A 35 -0.84 -0.66 -1.85
N CYS A 36 0.14 -1.43 -2.31
CA CYS A 36 0.26 -2.88 -2.11
C CYS A 36 1.56 -3.21 -1.37
N PRO A 37 1.54 -4.05 -0.29
CA PRO A 37 2.76 -4.51 0.36
C PRO A 37 3.76 -5.16 -0.61
N GLY A 38 3.27 -6.00 -1.54
CA GLY A 38 4.13 -6.69 -2.49
C GLY A 38 4.80 -5.77 -3.51
N LEU A 39 4.15 -4.67 -3.91
CA LEU A 39 4.80 -3.67 -4.77
C LEU A 39 5.86 -2.88 -4.02
N ALA A 40 5.59 -2.48 -2.77
CA ALA A 40 6.58 -1.79 -1.95
C ALA A 40 7.83 -2.65 -1.70
N ASP A 41 7.63 -3.95 -1.47
CA ASP A 41 8.72 -4.91 -1.32
C ASP A 41 9.51 -5.11 -2.62
N LEU A 42 8.81 -5.24 -3.76
CA LEU A 42 9.45 -5.39 -5.07
C LEU A 42 10.25 -4.14 -5.49
N GLU A 43 9.74 -2.95 -5.17
CA GLU A 43 10.36 -1.68 -5.58
C GLU A 43 11.56 -1.32 -4.72
N ASP A 44 11.43 -1.43 -3.39
CA ASP A 44 12.40 -0.86 -2.45
C ASP A 44 12.83 -1.84 -1.33
N GLY A 45 12.39 -3.11 -1.38
CA GLY A 45 12.72 -4.13 -0.38
C GLY A 45 12.06 -3.93 0.98
N ASP A 46 10.99 -3.14 1.05
CA ASP A 46 10.28 -2.82 2.28
C ASP A 46 8.76 -2.95 2.12
N ALA A 47 8.23 -4.13 2.44
CA ALA A 47 6.79 -4.39 2.46
C ALA A 47 5.97 -3.51 3.42
N LEU A 48 6.59 -2.72 4.32
CA LEU A 48 5.93 -1.73 5.19
C LEU A 48 6.18 -0.27 4.73
N GLY A 49 7.00 -0.12 3.69
CA GLY A 49 7.28 1.13 3.02
C GLY A 49 6.16 1.59 2.10
N SER A 50 6.41 2.73 1.46
CA SER A 50 5.60 3.22 0.35
C SER A 50 5.89 2.42 -0.92
N SER A 51 4.91 2.36 -1.82
CA SER A 51 5.16 1.96 -3.20
C SER A 51 5.29 3.19 -4.08
N ARG A 52 6.40 3.31 -4.82
CA ARG A 52 6.71 4.46 -5.67
C ARG A 52 5.67 4.64 -6.77
N ILE A 53 5.27 3.55 -7.42
CA ILE A 53 4.20 3.61 -8.42
C ILE A 53 2.88 4.02 -7.77
N ALA A 54 2.53 3.46 -6.61
CA ALA A 54 1.28 3.80 -5.93
C ALA A 54 1.23 5.27 -5.50
N CYS A 55 2.36 5.85 -5.06
CA CYS A 55 2.46 7.28 -4.75
C CYS A 55 2.20 8.15 -5.99
N ARG A 56 2.87 7.87 -7.11
CA ARG A 56 2.67 8.60 -8.37
C ARG A 56 1.22 8.49 -8.88
N THR A 57 0.67 7.28 -8.83
CA THR A 57 -0.72 7.04 -9.24
C THR A 57 -1.70 7.80 -8.35
N ALA A 58 -1.48 7.85 -7.03
CA ALA A 58 -2.36 8.56 -6.10
C ALA A 58 -2.37 10.08 -6.37
N GLU A 59 -1.24 10.68 -6.74
CA GLU A 59 -1.17 12.08 -7.18
C GLU A 59 -2.00 12.31 -8.44
N ILE A 60 -1.83 11.46 -9.46
CA ILE A 60 -2.58 11.56 -10.72
C ILE A 60 -4.09 11.42 -10.47
N ILE A 61 -4.50 10.45 -9.64
CA ILE A 61 -5.91 10.24 -9.29
C ILE A 61 -6.46 11.47 -8.58
N ARG A 62 -5.73 12.02 -7.59
CA ARG A 62 -6.15 13.24 -6.88
C ARG A 62 -6.40 14.39 -7.84
N GLU A 63 -5.50 14.64 -8.79
CA GLU A 63 -5.69 15.71 -9.77
C GLU A 63 -6.86 15.44 -10.72
N ARG A 64 -7.06 14.18 -11.17
CA ARG A 64 -8.24 13.80 -11.97
C ARG A 64 -9.56 14.05 -11.22
N VAL A 65 -9.63 13.67 -9.95
CA VAL A 65 -10.82 13.89 -9.11
C VAL A 65 -11.11 15.37 -8.92
N LYS A 66 -10.08 16.23 -8.79
CA LYS A 66 -10.28 17.69 -8.73
C LYS A 66 -10.86 18.28 -10.01
N CYS A 67 -10.42 17.79 -11.18
CA CYS A 67 -10.86 18.32 -12.48
C CYS A 67 -12.24 17.85 -12.92
N SER A 68 -12.75 16.74 -12.36
CA SER A 68 -14.12 16.27 -12.53
C SER A 68 -14.91 16.46 -11.23
N PRO A 69 -15.23 17.70 -10.81
CA PRO A 69 -16.19 17.88 -9.76
C PRO A 69 -17.53 17.34 -10.30
N GLY A 70 -18.06 16.32 -9.64
CA GLY A 70 -19.42 15.84 -9.92
C GLY A 70 -20.48 16.90 -9.67
#